data_AF-A0A7J2UZW1-F1
#
_entry.id   AF-A0A7J2UZW1-F1
#
_cell.length_a   1.000
_cell.length_b   1.000
_cell.length_c   1.000
_cell.angle_alpha   90.00
_cell.angle_beta   90.00
_cell.angle_gamma   90.00
#
_symmetry.space_group_name_H-M   'P 1'
#
loop_
_entity.id
_entity.type
_entity.pdbx_description
1 polymer ?
#
loop_
_entity_poly.entity_id
_entity_poly.type
_entity_poly.pdbx_seq_one_letter_code
_entity_poly.pdbx_strand_id
1 'polypeptide(L)'
;MKSYASSILPNADQAKRENLEVILEINWVLSYVHRVVRHFYLLGKKTQNWMLLYQLVLILPALIKELEAYKKAVEPFRLGIPIGDSAGPLVVSMMAPNAERIKITDETVYSTVDLEGRKVYLIKAEGPGGTVGRPGEAVAKLAEQLECRISRIITVDAALKLEGEKSGEVAEGTGAAIGDPGPEKISIERTAIKCGAPLDAVIIKMSSEEAITHMTKEIYEGVSKAVEVVKRIIRERTKEGDQVIVAGIGNTLGVL
;
A
#
# COMPACT_ATOMS: atom_id res chain seq x y z
N MET A 1 -17.16 -2.08 6.37
CA MET A 1 -17.46 -1.23 7.54
C MET A 1 -17.89 0.18 7.11
N LYS A 2 -17.68 0.54 5.83
CA LYS A 2 -18.13 1.76 5.13
C LYS A 2 -19.52 2.29 5.51
N SER A 3 -20.56 1.47 5.46
CA SER A 3 -21.93 1.91 5.78
C SER A 3 -22.09 2.31 7.25
N TYR A 4 -21.44 1.58 8.15
CA TYR A 4 -21.48 1.86 9.59
C TYR A 4 -20.67 3.12 9.94
N ALA A 5 -19.45 3.28 9.39
CA ALA A 5 -18.65 4.49 9.57
C ALA A 5 -19.40 5.74 9.05
N SER A 6 -20.07 5.62 7.90
CA SER A 6 -20.90 6.70 7.33
C SER A 6 -22.12 7.04 8.18
N SER A 7 -22.68 6.07 8.92
CA SER A 7 -23.80 6.32 9.84
C SER A 7 -23.38 7.05 11.13
N ILE A 8 -22.13 6.85 11.58
CA ILE A 8 -21.61 7.49 12.81
C ILE A 8 -21.18 8.94 12.54
N LEU A 9 -20.57 9.19 11.38
CA LEU A 9 -20.09 10.52 10.98
C LEU A 9 -20.67 10.95 9.62
N PRO A 10 -21.97 11.26 9.53
CA PRO A 10 -22.61 11.61 8.26
C PRO A 10 -22.07 12.90 7.63
N ASN A 11 -21.54 13.82 8.45
CA ASN A 11 -21.03 15.14 8.02
C ASN A 11 -19.50 15.21 7.96
N ALA A 12 -18.78 14.10 8.16
CA ALA A 12 -17.32 14.10 8.07
C ALA A 12 -16.83 14.07 6.62
N ASP A 13 -15.70 14.71 6.38
CA ASP A 13 -14.95 14.60 5.13
C ASP A 13 -14.58 13.14 4.85
N GLN A 14 -14.40 12.82 3.57
CA GLN A 14 -14.15 11.46 3.11
C GLN A 14 -12.93 10.83 3.79
N ALA A 15 -11.84 11.59 3.91
CA ALA A 15 -10.61 11.11 4.55
C ALA A 15 -10.84 10.70 6.03
N LYS A 16 -11.60 11.50 6.80
CA LYS A 16 -11.96 11.11 8.18
C LYS A 16 -12.84 9.87 8.24
N ARG A 17 -13.73 9.65 7.26
CA ARG A 17 -14.56 8.45 7.19
C ARG A 17 -13.74 7.20 6.88
N GLU A 18 -12.82 7.30 5.93
CA GLU A 18 -11.86 6.23 5.59
C GLU A 18 -10.97 5.89 6.80
N ASN A 19 -10.44 6.91 7.48
CA ASN A 19 -9.63 6.70 8.68
C ASN A 19 -10.43 6.05 9.83
N LEU A 20 -11.70 6.45 10.02
CA LEU A 20 -12.57 5.83 11.02
C LEU A 20 -12.86 4.37 10.67
N GLU A 21 -13.05 4.03 9.39
CA GLU A 21 -13.22 2.65 8.96
C GLU A 21 -12.02 1.80 9.38
N VAL A 22 -10.79 2.26 9.11
CA VAL A 22 -9.58 1.52 9.50
C VAL A 22 -9.48 1.38 11.03
N ILE A 23 -9.81 2.42 11.80
CA ILE A 23 -9.81 2.33 13.28
C ILE A 23 -10.81 1.27 13.78
N LEU A 24 -12.00 1.19 13.16
CA LEU A 24 -12.99 0.16 13.49
C LEU A 24 -12.51 -1.24 13.11
N GLU A 25 -11.81 -1.38 11.98
CA GLU A 25 -11.18 -2.64 11.56
C GLU A 25 -10.11 -3.07 12.57
N ILE A 26 -9.24 -2.16 13.01
CA ILE A 26 -8.25 -2.41 14.07
C ILE A 26 -8.94 -2.92 15.34
N ASN A 27 -10.01 -2.24 15.79
CA ASN A 27 -10.74 -2.66 16.99
C ASN A 27 -11.36 -4.06 16.83
N TRP A 28 -11.91 -4.34 15.66
CA TRP A 28 -12.45 -5.66 15.34
C TRP A 28 -11.37 -6.73 15.37
N VAL A 29 -10.18 -6.49 14.80
CA VAL A 29 -9.03 -7.42 14.84
C VAL A 29 -8.63 -7.71 16.29
N LEU A 30 -8.43 -6.69 17.12
CA LEU A 30 -8.06 -6.85 18.53
C LEU A 30 -9.10 -7.69 19.30
N SER A 31 -10.40 -7.41 19.10
CA SER A 31 -11.51 -8.13 19.70
C SER A 31 -11.61 -9.58 19.21
N TYR A 32 -11.40 -9.81 17.91
CA TYR A 32 -11.38 -11.13 17.31
C TYR A 32 -10.25 -11.98 17.89
N VAL A 33 -9.02 -11.46 17.89
CA VAL A 33 -7.85 -12.17 18.42
C VAL A 33 -8.02 -12.50 19.90
N HIS A 34 -8.53 -11.58 20.71
CA HIS A 34 -8.84 -11.85 22.13
C HIS A 34 -9.79 -13.06 22.28
N ARG A 35 -10.88 -13.10 21.50
CA ARG A 35 -11.86 -14.20 21.56
C ARG A 35 -11.25 -15.53 21.15
N VAL A 36 -10.43 -15.56 20.10
CA VAL A 36 -9.75 -16.76 19.62
C VAL A 36 -8.75 -17.29 20.65
N VAL A 37 -7.88 -16.43 21.18
CA VAL A 37 -6.92 -16.80 22.23
C VAL A 37 -7.63 -17.33 23.47
N ARG A 38 -8.69 -16.63 23.91
CA ARG A 38 -9.49 -17.06 25.07
C ARG A 38 -10.17 -18.40 24.83
N HIS A 39 -10.71 -18.62 23.62
CA HIS A 39 -11.34 -19.90 23.26
C HIS A 39 -10.35 -21.06 23.41
N PHE A 40 -9.18 -20.97 22.78
CA PHE A 40 -8.17 -22.02 22.85
C PHE A 40 -7.66 -22.23 24.28
N TYR A 41 -7.43 -21.16 25.04
CA TYR A 41 -7.02 -21.27 26.45
C TYR A 41 -8.05 -22.06 27.28
N LEU A 42 -9.34 -21.73 27.16
CA LEU A 42 -10.41 -22.42 27.87
C LEU A 42 -10.59 -23.86 27.41
N LEU A 43 -10.48 -24.12 26.10
CA LEU A 43 -10.55 -25.46 25.52
C LEU A 43 -9.44 -26.35 26.08
N GLY A 44 -8.19 -25.89 26.05
CA GLY A 44 -7.04 -26.64 26.56
C GLY A 44 -7.18 -26.97 28.04
N LYS A 45 -7.70 -26.04 28.85
CA LYS A 45 -8.00 -26.30 30.27
C LYS A 45 -9.13 -27.32 30.46
N LYS A 46 -10.24 -27.20 29.71
CA LYS A 46 -11.40 -28.09 29.84
C LYS A 46 -11.07 -29.53 29.47
N THR A 47 -10.27 -29.72 28.42
CA THR A 47 -9.90 -31.06 27.93
C THR A 47 -8.61 -31.59 28.53
N GLN A 48 -7.98 -30.85 29.45
CA GLN A 48 -6.64 -31.14 29.97
C GLN A 48 -5.60 -31.40 28.86
N ASN A 49 -5.76 -30.73 27.71
CA ASN A 49 -4.86 -30.87 26.58
C ASN A 49 -3.69 -29.90 26.75
N TRP A 50 -2.64 -30.38 27.41
CA TRP A 50 -1.43 -29.62 27.68
C TRP A 50 -0.75 -29.15 26.39
N MET A 51 -0.74 -29.97 25.33
CA MET A 51 -0.12 -29.61 24.05
C MET A 51 -0.71 -28.32 23.47
N LEU A 52 -2.04 -28.18 23.55
CA LEU A 52 -2.72 -26.97 23.10
C LEU A 52 -2.36 -25.73 23.94
N LEU A 53 -2.19 -25.90 25.25
CA LEU A 53 -1.74 -24.82 26.13
C LEU A 53 -0.28 -24.42 25.85
N TYR A 54 0.61 -25.39 25.58
CA TYR A 54 1.98 -25.11 25.20
C TYR A 54 2.06 -24.35 23.87
N GLN A 55 1.29 -24.74 22.85
CA GLN A 55 1.23 -24.01 21.58
C GLN A 55 0.82 -22.55 21.79
N LEU A 56 -0.16 -22.28 22.66
CA LEU A 56 -0.55 -20.92 23.01
C LEU A 56 0.60 -20.14 23.64
N VAL A 57 1.29 -20.71 24.62
CA VAL A 57 2.43 -20.03 25.27
C VAL A 57 3.54 -19.70 24.26
N LEU A 58 3.80 -20.59 23.30
CA LEU A 58 4.83 -20.38 22.29
C LEU A 58 4.47 -19.26 21.29
N ILE A 59 3.21 -19.15 20.89
CA ILE A 59 2.79 -18.15 19.90
C ILE A 59 2.46 -16.78 20.51
N LEU A 60 2.06 -16.74 21.79
CA LEU A 60 1.59 -15.54 22.46
C LEU A 60 2.57 -14.34 22.38
N PRO A 61 3.90 -14.51 22.56
CA PRO A 61 4.82 -13.37 22.49
C PRO A 61 4.82 -12.68 21.12
N ALA A 62 4.88 -13.46 20.04
CA ALA A 62 4.83 -12.93 18.68
C ALA A 62 3.47 -12.28 18.40
N LEU A 63 2.39 -12.91 18.84
CA LEU A 63 1.04 -12.37 18.69
C LEU A 63 0.86 -11.04 19.44
N ILE A 64 1.37 -10.92 20.68
CA ILE A 64 1.29 -9.68 21.46
C ILE A 64 2.05 -8.56 20.75
N LYS A 65 3.26 -8.84 20.21
CA LYS A 65 4.04 -7.87 19.44
C LYS A 65 3.24 -7.31 18.25
N GLU A 66 2.56 -8.18 17.49
CA GLU A 66 1.69 -7.75 16.39
C GLU A 66 0.50 -6.91 16.90
N LEU A 67 -0.17 -7.33 17.97
CA LEU A 67 -1.30 -6.58 18.55
C LEU A 67 -0.89 -5.20 19.08
N GLU A 68 0.33 -5.06 19.59
CA GLU A 68 0.88 -3.76 20.00
C GLU A 68 1.05 -2.83 18.79
N ALA A 69 1.45 -3.35 17.62
CA ALA A 69 1.50 -2.56 16.39
C ALA A 69 0.10 -2.07 15.98
N TYR A 70 -0.92 -2.93 16.04
CA TYR A 70 -2.32 -2.55 15.81
C TYR A 70 -2.79 -1.44 16.76
N LYS A 71 -2.42 -1.53 18.05
CA LYS A 71 -2.74 -0.49 19.03
C LYS A 71 -2.07 0.84 18.68
N LYS A 72 -0.80 0.81 18.27
CA LYS A 72 -0.05 2.00 17.84
C LYS A 72 -0.61 2.61 16.56
N ALA A 73 -1.14 1.79 15.64
CA ALA A 73 -1.72 2.23 14.37
C ALA A 73 -2.93 3.16 14.53
N VAL A 74 -3.67 3.10 15.65
CA VAL A 74 -4.83 3.98 15.89
C VAL A 74 -4.45 5.47 15.83
N GLU A 75 -3.28 5.83 16.33
CA GLU A 75 -2.85 7.23 16.39
C GLU A 75 -2.58 7.86 15.01
N PRO A 76 -1.79 7.25 14.10
CA PRO A 76 -1.62 7.74 12.73
C PRO A 76 -2.95 7.95 12.00
N PHE A 77 -3.88 6.99 12.06
CA PHE A 77 -5.19 7.11 11.41
C PHE A 77 -6.03 8.23 12.04
N ARG A 78 -5.97 8.41 13.37
CA ARG A 78 -6.66 9.50 14.06
C ARG A 78 -6.10 10.87 13.66
N LEU A 79 -4.79 10.98 13.49
CA LEU A 79 -4.10 12.22 13.14
C LEU A 79 -4.05 12.50 11.63
N GLY A 80 -4.28 11.49 10.80
CA GLY A 80 -4.20 11.62 9.34
C GLY A 80 -2.77 11.79 8.83
N ILE A 81 -1.80 11.12 9.46
CA ILE A 81 -0.38 11.22 9.11
C ILE A 81 0.14 9.92 8.47
N PRO A 82 1.11 10.01 7.54
CA PRO A 82 1.56 8.85 6.78
C PRO A 82 2.09 7.69 7.63
N ILE A 83 1.80 6.49 7.15
CA ILE A 83 2.31 5.22 7.70
C ILE A 83 3.32 4.60 6.74
N GLY A 84 4.01 3.52 7.14
CA GLY A 84 4.96 2.85 6.26
C GLY A 84 4.37 2.44 4.92
N ASP A 85 3.15 1.88 4.91
CA ASP A 85 2.46 1.44 3.69
C ASP A 85 2.12 2.60 2.73
N SER A 86 2.19 3.84 3.20
CA SER A 86 2.05 5.03 2.35
C SER A 86 3.26 5.31 1.46
N ALA A 87 4.32 4.50 1.54
CA ALA A 87 5.54 4.69 0.79
C ALA A 87 5.33 4.72 -0.74
N GLY A 88 4.58 3.76 -1.31
CA GLY A 88 4.29 3.73 -2.75
C GLY A 88 3.53 4.97 -3.24
N PRO A 89 2.37 5.31 -2.65
CA PRO A 89 1.63 6.54 -2.96
C PRO A 89 2.47 7.80 -2.76
N LEU A 90 3.35 7.83 -1.76
CA LEU A 90 4.22 8.98 -1.48
C LEU A 90 5.30 9.16 -2.56
N VAL A 91 5.88 8.08 -3.11
CA VAL A 91 6.77 8.17 -4.28
C VAL A 91 6.06 8.85 -5.45
N VAL A 92 4.83 8.43 -5.74
CA VAL A 92 4.02 9.05 -6.82
C VAL A 92 3.72 10.52 -6.53
N SER A 93 3.32 10.85 -5.30
CA SER A 93 3.03 12.24 -4.90
C SER A 93 4.27 13.14 -5.01
N MET A 94 5.46 12.64 -4.62
CA MET A 94 6.73 13.36 -4.76
C MET A 94 7.16 13.59 -6.21
N MET A 95 6.77 12.71 -7.14
CA MET A 95 7.02 12.90 -8.56
C MET A 95 6.08 13.93 -9.20
N ALA A 96 4.96 14.25 -8.55
CA ALA A 96 3.94 15.17 -9.06
C ALA A 96 3.28 16.03 -7.97
N PRO A 97 4.05 16.83 -7.22
CA PRO A 97 3.54 17.52 -6.03
C PRO A 97 2.44 18.54 -6.35
N ASN A 98 2.45 19.11 -7.56
CA ASN A 98 1.53 20.17 -8.00
C ASN A 98 0.66 19.75 -9.20
N ALA A 99 0.67 18.48 -9.59
CA ALA A 99 -0.11 18.03 -10.73
C ALA A 99 -1.58 17.88 -10.36
N GLU A 100 -2.46 18.15 -11.31
CA GLU A 100 -3.88 17.84 -11.18
C GLU A 100 -4.07 16.32 -11.02
N ARG A 101 -5.01 15.94 -10.14
CA ARG A 101 -5.38 14.55 -9.89
C ARG A 101 -6.72 14.27 -10.51
N ILE A 102 -6.74 13.38 -11.49
CA ILE A 102 -7.92 13.01 -12.25
C ILE A 102 -8.39 11.65 -11.77
N LYS A 103 -9.65 11.55 -11.37
CA LYS A 103 -10.24 10.28 -10.93
C LYS A 103 -10.39 9.32 -12.11
N ILE A 104 -9.99 8.07 -11.93
CA ILE A 104 -10.03 7.02 -12.98
C ILE A 104 -10.88 5.82 -12.59
N THR A 105 -10.83 5.42 -11.32
CA THR A 105 -11.61 4.32 -10.73
C THR A 105 -12.05 4.70 -9.32
N ASP A 106 -12.79 3.81 -8.66
CA ASP A 106 -13.14 3.98 -7.25
C ASP A 106 -11.87 4.18 -6.41
N GLU A 107 -11.85 5.26 -5.62
CA GLU A 107 -10.78 5.61 -4.68
C GLU A 107 -9.37 5.62 -5.32
N THR A 108 -9.26 5.91 -6.62
CA THR A 108 -7.98 5.95 -7.35
C THR A 108 -7.93 7.11 -8.32
N VAL A 109 -6.79 7.79 -8.34
CA VAL A 109 -6.52 8.96 -9.18
C VAL A 109 -5.23 8.75 -9.98
N TYR A 110 -5.11 9.51 -11.06
CA TYR A 110 -3.84 9.64 -11.76
C TYR A 110 -3.49 11.09 -12.02
N SER A 111 -2.19 11.35 -12.17
CA SER A 111 -1.62 12.62 -12.60
C SER A 111 -0.73 12.39 -13.81
N THR A 112 -0.49 13.43 -14.59
CA THR A 112 0.42 13.38 -15.74
C THR A 112 1.54 14.38 -15.55
N VAL A 113 2.78 13.94 -15.78
CA VAL A 113 3.97 14.79 -15.78
C VAL A 113 4.80 14.55 -17.03
N ASP A 114 5.52 15.57 -17.47
CA ASP A 114 6.60 15.41 -18.44
C ASP A 114 7.91 15.16 -17.70
N LEU A 115 8.61 14.08 -18.05
CA LEU A 115 9.93 13.76 -17.53
C LEU A 115 10.89 13.62 -18.71
N GLU A 116 11.63 14.69 -18.99
CA GLU A 116 12.65 14.70 -20.05
C GLU A 116 12.06 14.28 -21.40
N GLY A 117 10.92 14.87 -21.79
CA GLY A 117 10.23 14.57 -23.05
C GLY A 117 9.46 13.24 -23.07
N ARG A 118 9.30 12.59 -21.90
CA ARG A 118 8.50 11.37 -21.73
C ARG A 118 7.24 11.71 -20.96
N LYS A 119 6.10 11.19 -21.42
CA LYS A 119 4.83 11.41 -20.74
C LYS A 119 4.61 10.33 -19.69
N VAL A 120 4.70 10.71 -18.42
CA VAL A 120 4.57 9.77 -17.29
C VAL A 120 3.21 9.95 -16.64
N TYR A 121 2.44 8.86 -16.61
CA TYR A 121 1.16 8.78 -15.92
C TYR A 121 1.36 8.12 -14.56
N LEU A 122 1.09 8.87 -13.51
CA LEU A 122 1.34 8.46 -12.14
C LEU A 122 0.01 8.12 -11.48
N ILE A 123 -0.17 6.87 -11.06
CA ILE A 123 -1.40 6.34 -10.44
C ILE A 123 -1.17 6.14 -8.96
N LYS A 124 -2.13 6.53 -8.12
CA LYS A 124 -2.19 6.16 -6.70
C LYS A 124 -3.63 6.16 -6.18
N ALA A 125 -3.84 5.60 -4.99
CA ALA A 125 -5.10 5.73 -4.28
C ALA A 125 -5.45 7.21 -3.99
N GLU A 126 -6.74 7.52 -3.97
CA GLU A 126 -7.27 8.87 -3.70
C GLU A 126 -7.09 9.23 -2.23
N GLY A 127 -6.27 10.25 -1.95
CA GLY A 127 -5.87 10.61 -0.58
C GLY A 127 -6.43 11.95 -0.11
N PRO A 128 -6.26 12.28 1.20
CA PRO A 128 -5.28 11.70 2.12
C PRO A 128 -5.86 10.69 3.14
N GLY A 129 -7.01 10.06 2.86
CA GLY A 129 -7.59 9.09 3.78
C GLY A 129 -6.99 7.68 3.65
N GLY A 130 -7.34 6.84 4.62
CA GLY A 130 -6.92 5.45 4.69
C GLY A 130 -7.58 4.56 3.65
N THR A 131 -7.18 4.66 2.39
CA THR A 131 -7.62 3.78 1.29
C THR A 131 -6.44 3.28 0.46
N VAL A 132 -6.61 2.09 -0.12
CA VAL A 132 -5.65 1.44 -1.04
C VAL A 132 -6.10 1.52 -2.51
N GLY A 133 -7.32 2.02 -2.77
CA GLY A 133 -7.86 2.17 -4.11
C GLY A 133 -7.99 0.86 -4.90
N ARG A 134 -7.97 0.99 -6.24
CA ARG A 134 -7.99 -0.09 -7.24
C ARG A 134 -6.91 0.16 -8.31
N PRO A 135 -5.63 0.02 -7.95
CA PRO A 135 -4.52 0.33 -8.84
C PRO A 135 -4.49 -0.53 -10.11
N GLY A 136 -4.87 -1.80 -10.03
CA GLY A 136 -4.92 -2.70 -11.19
C GLY A 136 -6.06 -2.38 -12.15
N GLU A 137 -7.23 -1.98 -11.64
CA GLU A 137 -8.32 -1.48 -12.49
C GLU A 137 -7.92 -0.15 -13.15
N ALA A 138 -7.24 0.74 -12.42
CA ALA A 138 -6.77 2.02 -12.92
C ALA A 138 -5.72 1.87 -14.03
N VAL A 139 -4.73 0.98 -13.85
CA VAL A 139 -3.72 0.66 -14.87
C VAL A 139 -4.39 0.13 -16.14
N ALA A 140 -5.36 -0.78 -16.01
CA ALA A 140 -6.09 -1.35 -17.15
C ALA A 140 -6.87 -0.27 -17.91
N LYS A 141 -7.66 0.55 -17.21
CA LYS A 141 -8.44 1.65 -17.85
C LYS A 141 -7.54 2.67 -18.53
N LEU A 142 -6.44 3.05 -17.89
CA LEU A 142 -5.52 4.02 -18.47
C LEU A 142 -4.85 3.43 -19.72
N ALA A 143 -4.43 2.17 -19.67
CA ALA A 143 -3.86 1.50 -20.83
C ALA A 143 -4.81 1.40 -22.02
N GLU A 144 -6.12 1.21 -21.77
CA GLU A 144 -7.14 1.25 -22.80
C GLU A 144 -7.33 2.67 -23.38
N GLN A 145 -7.37 3.69 -22.53
CA GLN A 145 -7.45 5.10 -22.96
C GLN A 145 -6.24 5.53 -23.81
N LEU A 146 -5.08 4.93 -23.55
CA LEU A 146 -3.84 5.18 -24.31
C LEU A 146 -3.68 4.25 -25.52
N GLU A 147 -4.70 3.45 -25.86
CA GLU A 147 -4.65 2.48 -26.97
C GLU A 147 -3.43 1.55 -26.89
N CYS A 148 -3.05 1.12 -25.68
CA CYS A 148 -1.85 0.34 -25.41
C CYS A 148 -0.52 0.96 -25.87
N ARG A 149 -0.46 2.28 -26.12
CA ARG A 149 0.78 2.99 -26.48
C ARG A 149 1.62 3.30 -25.25
N ILE A 150 1.94 2.28 -24.46
CA ILE A 150 2.72 2.36 -23.23
C ILE A 150 4.02 1.59 -23.42
N SER A 151 5.15 2.23 -23.19
CA SER A 151 6.47 1.60 -23.35
C SER A 151 6.87 0.79 -22.13
N ARG A 152 6.32 1.12 -20.95
CA ARG A 152 6.71 0.51 -19.67
C ARG A 152 5.69 0.78 -18.57
N ILE A 153 5.54 -0.18 -17.66
CA ILE A 153 4.76 -0.05 -16.43
C ILE A 153 5.71 -0.26 -15.25
N ILE A 154 5.69 0.64 -14.28
CA ILE A 154 6.52 0.59 -13.08
C ILE A 154 5.59 0.56 -11.87
N THR A 155 5.66 -0.50 -11.08
CA THR A 155 4.94 -0.60 -9.80
C THR A 155 5.88 -0.24 -8.66
N VAL A 156 5.40 0.60 -7.73
CA VAL A 156 6.13 1.00 -6.52
C VAL A 156 5.30 0.61 -5.31
N ASP A 157 5.84 -0.25 -4.46
CA ASP A 157 5.11 -0.79 -3.30
C ASP A 157 5.98 -0.82 -2.03
N ALA A 158 5.31 -0.86 -0.89
CA ALA A 158 5.88 -1.25 0.38
C ALA A 158 5.99 -2.79 0.46
N ALA A 159 7.14 -3.32 0.85
CA ALA A 159 7.31 -4.76 1.00
C ALA A 159 7.85 -5.14 2.38
N LEU A 160 7.34 -6.23 2.94
CA LEU A 160 7.85 -6.76 4.20
C LEU A 160 9.31 -7.16 4.07
N LYS A 161 10.11 -6.66 5.02
CA LYS A 161 11.53 -6.94 5.13
C LYS A 161 11.75 -8.25 5.87
N LEU A 162 12.80 -8.96 5.50
CA LEU A 162 13.34 -10.04 6.32
C LEU A 162 14.14 -9.44 7.50
N GLU A 163 14.35 -10.21 8.55
CA GLU A 163 15.04 -9.72 9.76
C GLU A 163 16.50 -9.28 9.50
N GLY A 164 17.12 -9.79 8.42
CA GLY A 164 18.45 -9.34 7.97
C GLY A 164 18.45 -8.08 7.08
N GLU A 165 17.28 -7.65 6.60
CA GLU A 165 17.13 -6.49 5.72
C GLU A 165 16.84 -5.21 6.54
N LYS A 166 17.24 -4.06 5.99
CA LYS A 166 17.07 -2.78 6.66
C LYS A 166 15.76 -2.11 6.26
N SER A 167 15.13 -1.41 7.20
CA SER A 167 13.99 -0.55 6.89
C SER A 167 14.42 0.57 5.95
N GLY A 168 13.57 0.90 4.97
CA GLY A 168 13.86 1.88 3.93
C GLY A 168 14.85 1.41 2.85
N GLU A 169 15.30 0.16 2.89
CA GLU A 169 16.08 -0.41 1.80
C GLU A 169 15.22 -0.50 0.53
N VAL A 170 15.79 -0.07 -0.61
CA VAL A 170 15.09 -0.06 -1.89
C VAL A 170 15.63 -1.18 -2.75
N ALA A 171 14.76 -2.05 -3.25
CA ALA A 171 15.11 -3.10 -4.19
C ALA A 171 14.34 -2.93 -5.50
N GLU A 172 14.98 -3.32 -6.60
CA GLU A 172 14.44 -3.24 -7.95
C GLU A 172 14.31 -4.66 -8.52
N GLY A 173 13.23 -4.93 -9.25
CA GLY A 173 12.96 -6.23 -9.87
C GLY A 173 12.04 -6.13 -11.07
N THR A 174 11.51 -7.27 -11.50
CA THR A 174 10.55 -7.37 -12.61
C THR A 174 9.25 -7.99 -12.12
N GLY A 175 8.13 -7.63 -12.75
CA GLY A 175 6.78 -8.06 -12.35
C GLY A 175 6.03 -7.00 -11.52
N ALA A 176 4.77 -7.30 -11.17
CA ALA A 176 3.96 -6.40 -10.35
C ALA A 176 4.35 -6.55 -8.88
N ALA A 177 4.87 -5.48 -8.28
CA ALA A 177 5.00 -5.36 -6.84
C ALA A 177 3.66 -4.92 -6.25
N ILE A 178 2.99 -5.86 -5.59
CA ILE A 178 1.76 -5.63 -4.83
C ILE A 178 1.64 -6.70 -3.75
N GLY A 179 1.35 -6.28 -2.52
CA GLY A 179 1.16 -7.19 -1.38
C GLY A 179 -0.02 -8.16 -1.54
N ASP A 180 -1.06 -7.80 -2.30
CA ASP A 180 -2.21 -8.66 -2.61
C ASP A 180 -1.92 -9.54 -3.85
N PRO A 181 -1.91 -10.89 -3.73
CA PRO A 181 -1.84 -11.78 -4.89
C PRO A 181 -3.13 -11.80 -5.73
N GLY A 182 -4.17 -11.09 -5.30
CA GLY A 182 -5.53 -11.12 -5.83
C GLY A 182 -5.75 -10.36 -7.15
N PRO A 183 -6.97 -9.80 -7.35
CA PRO A 183 -7.42 -9.32 -8.65
C PRO A 183 -6.59 -8.15 -9.18
N GLU A 184 -6.08 -7.29 -8.30
CA GLU A 184 -5.31 -6.10 -8.70
C GLU A 184 -3.99 -6.50 -9.37
N LYS A 185 -3.24 -7.44 -8.78
CA LYS A 185 -2.00 -7.97 -9.37
C LYS A 185 -2.23 -8.55 -10.76
N ILE A 186 -3.24 -9.42 -10.85
CA ILE A 186 -3.60 -10.10 -12.10
C ILE A 186 -4.00 -9.08 -13.16
N SER A 187 -4.71 -8.01 -12.79
CA SER A 187 -5.10 -6.95 -13.72
C SER A 187 -3.89 -6.21 -14.30
N ILE A 188 -2.92 -5.86 -13.46
CA ILE A 188 -1.68 -5.19 -13.89
C ILE A 188 -0.89 -6.11 -14.84
N GLU A 189 -0.66 -7.36 -14.45
CA GLU A 189 0.11 -8.31 -15.26
C GLU A 189 -0.57 -8.63 -16.59
N ARG A 190 -1.91 -8.81 -16.61
CA ARG A 190 -2.65 -8.99 -17.86
C ARG A 190 -2.58 -7.77 -18.76
N THR A 191 -2.63 -6.57 -18.18
CA THR A 191 -2.50 -5.31 -18.94
C THR A 191 -1.12 -5.19 -19.56
N ALA A 192 -0.06 -5.49 -18.80
CA ALA A 192 1.31 -5.51 -19.28
C ALA A 192 1.48 -6.47 -20.46
N ILE A 193 0.94 -7.69 -20.35
CA ILE A 193 0.96 -8.69 -21.44
C ILE A 193 0.15 -8.21 -22.65
N LYS A 194 -1.08 -7.71 -22.44
CA LYS A 194 -1.98 -7.23 -23.51
C LYS A 194 -1.35 -6.10 -24.33
N CYS A 195 -0.68 -5.16 -23.68
CA CYS A 195 -0.06 -4.03 -24.33
C CYS A 195 1.41 -4.26 -24.74
N GLY A 196 2.00 -5.43 -24.43
CA GLY A 196 3.40 -5.71 -24.69
C GLY A 196 4.39 -4.82 -23.91
N ALA A 197 3.94 -4.26 -22.78
CA ALA A 197 4.73 -3.33 -21.97
C ALA A 197 5.48 -4.09 -20.87
N PRO A 198 6.83 -4.01 -20.79
CA PRO A 198 7.59 -4.56 -19.69
C PRO A 198 7.16 -3.99 -18.34
N LEU A 199 7.21 -4.84 -17.31
CA LEU A 199 6.75 -4.53 -15.96
C LEU A 199 7.93 -4.54 -14.99
N ASP A 200 8.22 -3.39 -14.40
CA ASP A 200 9.29 -3.18 -13.42
C ASP A 200 8.70 -2.99 -12.02
N ALA A 201 9.41 -3.49 -11.01
CA ALA A 201 9.03 -3.38 -9.60
C ALA A 201 10.08 -2.59 -8.83
N VAL A 202 9.64 -1.63 -8.02
CA VAL A 202 10.47 -0.95 -7.02
C VAL A 202 9.80 -1.16 -5.67
N ILE A 203 10.51 -1.78 -4.73
CA ILE A 203 9.98 -2.06 -3.39
C ILE A 203 10.77 -1.34 -2.32
N ILE A 204 10.06 -0.83 -1.32
CA ILE A 204 10.64 -0.19 -0.14
C ILE A 204 10.42 -1.12 1.06
N LYS A 205 11.51 -1.57 1.66
CA LYS A 205 11.50 -2.58 2.73
C LYS A 205 11.07 -2.00 4.07
N MET A 206 10.15 -2.68 4.76
CA MET A 206 9.71 -2.31 6.11
C MET A 206 9.22 -3.52 6.89
N SER A 207 9.14 -3.45 8.21
CA SER A 207 8.52 -4.48 9.04
C SER A 207 6.99 -4.36 9.03
N SER A 208 6.30 -5.42 9.48
CA SER A 208 4.83 -5.40 9.66
C SER A 208 4.37 -4.30 10.61
N GLU A 209 5.16 -3.99 11.64
CA GLU A 209 4.89 -2.90 12.57
C GLU A 209 4.99 -1.54 11.87
N GLU A 210 6.06 -1.31 11.12
CA GLU A 210 6.27 -0.04 10.40
C GLU A 210 5.21 0.18 9.31
N ALA A 211 4.69 -0.88 8.68
CA ALA A 211 3.68 -0.78 7.64
C ALA A 211 2.41 -0.05 8.12
N ILE A 212 1.99 -0.27 9.37
CA ILE A 212 0.72 0.26 9.92
C ILE A 212 0.92 1.39 10.93
N THR A 213 2.16 1.70 11.31
CA THR A 213 2.49 2.78 12.25
C THR A 213 3.13 3.96 11.54
N HIS A 214 3.35 5.06 12.28
CA HIS A 214 3.95 6.28 11.75
C HIS A 214 5.18 6.00 10.87
N MET A 215 5.20 6.60 9.68
CA MET A 215 6.32 6.46 8.76
C MET A 215 7.63 6.89 9.45
N THR A 216 8.58 5.98 9.52
CA THR A 216 9.89 6.24 10.11
C THR A 216 10.77 7.07 9.18
N LYS A 217 11.83 7.67 9.73
CA LYS A 217 12.79 8.44 8.94
C LYS A 217 13.46 7.57 7.89
N GLU A 218 13.77 6.33 8.24
CA GLU A 218 14.40 5.34 7.38
C GLU A 218 13.51 5.05 6.15
N ILE A 219 12.20 4.84 6.37
CA ILE A 219 11.25 4.62 5.26
C ILE A 219 11.13 5.87 4.39
N TYR A 220 11.06 7.06 4.99
CA TYR A 220 11.00 8.31 4.23
C TYR A 220 12.26 8.54 3.36
N GLU A 221 13.45 8.22 3.89
CA GLU A 221 14.69 8.22 3.10
C GLU A 221 14.64 7.15 1.99
N GLY A 222 14.05 5.99 2.26
CA GLY A 222 13.77 4.94 1.27
C GLY A 222 12.86 5.42 0.14
N VAL A 223 11.78 6.14 0.46
CA VAL A 223 10.88 6.77 -0.52
C VAL A 223 11.65 7.75 -1.40
N SER A 224 12.48 8.60 -0.81
CA SER A 224 13.30 9.56 -1.57
C SER A 224 14.26 8.86 -2.53
N LYS A 225 14.88 7.76 -2.10
CA LYS A 225 15.72 6.91 -2.97
C LYS A 225 14.90 6.22 -4.07
N ALA A 226 13.71 5.75 -3.75
CA ALA A 226 12.82 5.08 -4.70
C ALA A 226 12.37 6.02 -5.82
N VAL A 227 12.09 7.30 -5.51
CA VAL A 227 11.82 8.33 -6.54
C VAL A 227 12.96 8.41 -7.56
N GLU A 228 14.21 8.43 -7.09
CA GLU A 228 15.38 8.49 -7.96
C GLU A 228 15.60 7.20 -8.74
N VAL A 229 15.31 6.03 -8.14
CA VAL A 229 15.32 4.74 -8.83
C VAL A 229 14.27 4.71 -9.95
N VAL A 230 13.03 5.16 -9.70
CA VAL A 230 11.98 5.21 -10.71
C VAL A 230 12.39 6.13 -11.87
N LYS A 231 12.90 7.34 -11.58
CA LYS A 231 13.41 8.24 -12.62
C LYS A 231 14.54 7.60 -13.42
N ARG A 232 15.48 6.90 -12.77
CA ARG A 232 16.56 6.17 -13.43
C ARG A 232 16.02 5.09 -14.37
N ILE A 233 15.07 4.26 -13.91
CA ILE A 233 14.43 3.22 -14.74
C ILE A 233 13.79 3.84 -15.99
N ILE A 234 13.06 4.95 -15.81
CA ILE A 234 12.44 5.66 -16.94
C ILE A 234 13.52 6.12 -17.93
N ARG A 235 14.58 6.80 -17.48
CA ARG A 235 15.66 7.28 -18.37
C ARG A 235 16.36 6.16 -19.12
N GLU A 236 16.74 5.10 -18.43
CA GLU A 236 17.57 4.03 -18.98
C GLU A 236 16.79 3.08 -19.89
N ARG A 237 15.48 2.91 -19.63
CA ARG A 237 14.67 1.87 -20.28
C ARG A 237 13.57 2.38 -21.20
N THR A 238 13.51 3.70 -21.43
CA THR A 238 12.54 4.35 -22.33
C THR A 238 13.19 5.47 -23.14
N LYS A 239 12.54 5.89 -24.23
CA LYS A 239 13.01 6.92 -25.16
C LYS A 239 12.13 8.18 -25.07
N GLU A 240 12.65 9.31 -25.53
CA GLU A 240 11.83 10.52 -25.68
C GLU A 240 10.60 10.25 -26.55
N GLY A 241 9.47 10.82 -26.17
CA GLY A 241 8.16 10.57 -26.77
C GLY A 241 7.42 9.33 -26.23
N ASP A 242 8.09 8.49 -25.45
CA ASP A 242 7.44 7.33 -24.83
C ASP A 242 6.43 7.73 -23.75
N GLN A 243 5.47 6.84 -23.51
CA GLN A 243 4.49 6.94 -22.44
C GLN A 243 4.74 5.85 -21.40
N VAL A 244 4.80 6.24 -20.13
CA VAL A 244 5.10 5.33 -19.02
C VAL A 244 4.00 5.42 -17.99
N ILE A 245 3.59 4.27 -17.43
CA ILE A 245 2.73 4.24 -16.25
C ILE A 245 3.60 3.96 -15.03
N VAL A 246 3.44 4.74 -13.97
CA VAL A 246 3.99 4.44 -12.64
C VAL A 246 2.83 4.32 -11.67
N ALA A 247 2.66 3.16 -11.03
CA ALA A 247 1.61 2.92 -10.04
C ALA A 247 2.21 2.82 -8.64
N GLY A 248 1.89 3.78 -7.79
CA GLY A 248 2.20 3.78 -6.36
C GLY A 248 1.12 3.02 -5.60
N ILE A 249 1.48 1.88 -5.06
CA ILE A 249 0.59 0.91 -4.42
C ILE A 249 0.79 0.99 -2.90
N GLY A 250 -0.33 0.92 -2.18
CA GLY A 250 -0.36 1.05 -0.72
C GLY A 250 -1.38 2.08 -0.25
N ASN A 251 -1.47 2.24 1.07
CA ASN A 251 -2.42 3.11 1.73
C ASN A 251 -2.03 4.59 1.62
N THR A 252 -2.94 5.46 1.13
CA THR A 252 -2.63 6.88 0.93
C THR A 252 -2.89 7.79 2.15
N LEU A 253 -2.98 7.24 3.36
CA LEU A 253 -3.15 8.00 4.59
C LEU A 253 -2.11 9.13 4.70
N GLY A 254 -2.59 10.37 4.91
CA GLY A 254 -1.72 11.54 5.06
C GLY A 254 -0.94 11.92 3.79
N VAL A 255 -1.17 11.23 2.66
CA VAL A 255 -0.52 11.50 1.37
C VAL A 255 -1.55 12.07 0.42
N LEU A 256 -1.33 13.31 0.01
CA LEU A 256 -2.14 13.96 -1.01
C LEU A 256 -1.80 13.38 -2.37
#